data_AF-A0A498H2H5-F1
#
_entry.id   AF-A0A498H2H5-F1
#
_cell.length_a   1.000
_cell.length_b   1.000
_cell.length_c   1.000
_cell.angle_alpha   90.00
_cell.angle_beta   90.00
_cell.angle_gamma   90.00
#
_symmetry.space_group_name_H-M   'P 1'
#
loop_
_entity.id
_entity.type
_entity.pdbx_description
1 polymer ?
#
loop_
_entity_poly.entity_id
_entity_poly.type
_entity_poly.pdbx_seq_one_letter_code
_entity_poly.pdbx_strand_id
1 'polypeptide(L)' 'MNNHDLDTTTKSTDVTYDRIIITDGAGTGYAGEAGIFRFDTAYGLNQAMTEDVSDHYPVYAVFWTGHGGD' A
#
# COMPACT_ATOMS: atom_id res chain seq x y z
N MET A 1 8.62 -1.97 -11.48
CA MET A 1 7.35 -2.69 -11.30
C MET A 1 6.32 -2.02 -12.20
N ASN A 2 5.63 -2.77 -13.05
CA ASN A 2 4.51 -2.22 -13.79
C ASN A 2 3.35 -2.05 -12.78
N ASN A 3 3.06 -0.81 -12.41
CA ASN A 3 2.31 -0.41 -11.21
C ASN A 3 0.78 -0.38 -11.42
N HIS A 4 0.27 -1.19 -12.35
CA HIS A 4 -1.15 -1.17 -12.76
C HIS A 4 -1.92 -2.41 -12.31
N ASP A 5 -1.26 -3.37 -11.67
CA ASP A 5 -1.85 -4.66 -11.26
C ASP A 5 -2.05 -4.74 -9.72
N LEU A 6 -1.94 -3.61 -9.02
CA LEU A 6 -2.05 -3.51 -7.57
C LEU A 6 -3.42 -2.96 -7.20
N ASP A 7 -4.41 -3.84 -7.08
CA ASP A 7 -5.78 -3.52 -6.71
C ASP A 7 -5.87 -2.89 -5.31
N THR A 8 -6.30 -1.64 -5.24
CA THR A 8 -6.44 -0.91 -3.98
C THR A 8 -7.88 -0.80 -3.50
N THR A 9 -8.86 -1.46 -4.14
CA THR A 9 -10.24 -1.47 -3.63
C THR A 9 -10.58 -2.79 -2.95
N THR A 10 -11.50 -2.72 -1.99
CA THR A 10 -12.10 -3.92 -1.37
C THR A 10 -13.31 -4.43 -2.16
N LYS A 11 -13.71 -3.73 -3.24
CA LYS A 11 -14.86 -4.10 -4.08
C LYS A 11 -14.47 -5.05 -5.20
N SER A 12 -15.46 -5.45 -6.00
CA SER A 12 -15.25 -6.35 -7.15
C SER A 12 -14.59 -5.68 -8.38
N THR A 13 -14.23 -4.40 -8.30
CA THR A 13 -13.52 -3.68 -9.37
C THR A 13 -12.02 -3.84 -9.14
N ASP A 14 -11.21 -4.07 -10.17
CA ASP A 14 -9.74 -4.08 -10.04
C ASP A 14 -9.21 -2.69 -10.41
N VAL A 15 -8.87 -1.88 -9.40
CA VAL A 15 -8.48 -0.47 -9.62
C VAL A 15 -7.32 -0.02 -8.73
N THR A 16 -6.31 0.60 -9.34
CA THR A 16 -5.09 1.09 -8.66
C THR A 16 -5.19 2.58 -8.32
N TYR A 17 -6.19 3.01 -7.56
CA TYR A 17 -6.42 4.45 -7.32
C TYR A 17 -5.42 5.07 -6.35
N ASP A 18 -5.06 4.34 -5.31
CA ASP A 18 -4.22 4.85 -4.22
C ASP A 18 -2.74 4.68 -4.55
N ARG A 19 -1.94 5.73 -4.35
CA ARG A 19 -0.50 5.71 -4.64
C ARG A 19 0.30 6.52 -3.63
N ILE A 20 1.53 6.07 -3.39
CA ILE A 20 2.59 6.83 -2.73
C ILE A 20 3.63 7.18 -3.79
N ILE A 21 3.94 8.47 -3.93
CA ILE A 21 5.00 8.96 -4.83
C ILE A 21 6.16 9.46 -3.97
N ILE A 22 7.32 8.84 -4.16
CA ILE A 22 8.56 9.21 -3.47
C ILE A 22 9.38 10.07 -4.44
N THR A 23 9.77 11.27 -4.00
CA THR A 23 10.63 12.18 -4.78
C THR A 23 12.07 12.11 -4.27
N ASP A 24 13.00 12.64 -5.05
CA ASP A 24 14.45 12.49 -4.83
C ASP A 24 14.93 12.81 -3.41
N GLY A 25 14.31 13.80 -2.74
CA GLY A 25 14.68 14.20 -1.38
C GLY A 25 14.37 13.16 -0.30
N ALA A 26 13.46 12.23 -0.55
CA ALA A 26 13.11 11.13 0.36
C ALA A 26 13.55 9.76 -0.18
N GLY A 27 14.09 9.71 -1.40
CA GLY A 27 14.48 8.46 -2.07
C GLY A 27 15.59 7.70 -1.34
N THR A 28 16.53 8.40 -0.71
CA THR A 28 17.63 7.79 0.08
C THR A 28 17.13 7.04 1.31
N GLY A 29 15.98 7.45 1.85
CA GLY A 29 15.35 6.79 2.99
C GLY A 29 14.47 5.61 2.61
N TYR A 30 14.12 5.44 1.32
CA TYR A 30 13.25 4.35 0.87
C TYR A 30 13.95 3.00 1.03
N ALA A 31 13.34 2.09 1.79
CA ALA A 31 13.93 0.79 2.10
C ALA A 31 13.80 -0.24 0.97
N GLY A 32 13.22 0.14 -0.18
CA GLY A 32 13.00 -0.77 -1.31
C GLY A 32 11.68 -1.56 -1.23
N GLU A 33 10.90 -1.38 -0.16
CA GLU A 33 9.64 -2.10 0.07
C GLU A 33 8.43 -1.15 0.06
N ALA A 34 7.47 -1.46 -0.81
CA ALA A 34 6.17 -0.80 -0.90
C ALA A 34 5.13 -1.82 -1.37
N GLY A 35 3.87 -1.58 -1.05
CA GLY A 35 2.80 -2.49 -1.44
C GLY A 35 1.43 -2.08 -0.93
N ILE A 36 0.52 -3.05 -0.90
CA ILE A 36 -0.84 -2.92 -0.40
C ILE A 36 -0.98 -3.76 0.87
N PHE A 37 -1.61 -3.20 1.89
CA PHE A 37 -1.98 -3.94 3.09
C PHE A 37 -3.38 -4.55 2.93
N ARG A 38 -3.42 -5.84 2.57
CA ARG A 38 -4.62 -6.66 2.44
C ARG A 38 -5.16 -7.07 3.82
N PHE A 39 -5.82 -6.14 4.50
CA PHE A 39 -6.34 -6.36 5.85
C PHE A 39 -7.42 -7.45 5.92
N ASP A 40 -8.12 -7.70 4.82
CA ASP A 40 -9.04 -8.82 4.64
C ASP A 40 -8.31 -10.16 4.85
N THR A 41 -7.17 -10.32 4.18
CA THR A 41 -6.36 -11.54 4.24
C THR A 41 -5.60 -11.63 5.57
N ALA A 42 -5.02 -10.51 6.03
CA ALA A 42 -4.25 -10.46 7.26
C ALA A 42 -5.09 -10.82 8.50
N TYR A 43 -6.37 -10.47 8.50
CA TYR A 43 -7.28 -10.70 9.64
C TYR A 43 -8.38 -11.74 9.37
N GLY A 44 -8.40 -12.36 8.18
CA GLY A 44 -9.40 -13.38 7.82
C GLY A 44 -10.83 -12.85 7.74
N LEU A 45 -11.01 -11.61 7.27
CA LEU A 45 -12.34 -10.98 7.16
C LEU A 45 -13.10 -11.52 5.94
N ASN A 46 -14.41 -11.62 6.07
CA ASN A 46 -15.29 -11.82 4.91
C ASN A 46 -15.59 -10.48 4.23
N GLN A 47 -16.17 -10.53 3.03
CA GLN A 47 -16.47 -9.34 2.21
C GLN A 47 -17.22 -8.25 2.96
N ALA A 48 -18.27 -8.60 3.71
CA ALA A 48 -19.09 -7.62 4.43
C ALA A 48 -18.29 -6.92 5.53
N MET A 49 -17.50 -7.68 6.29
CA MET A 49 -16.60 -7.12 7.30
C MET A 49 -15.49 -6.27 6.68
N THR A 50 -14.97 -6.67 5.52
CA THR A 50 -13.95 -5.89 4.80
C THR A 50 -14.49 -4.54 4.37
N GLU A 51 -15.67 -4.51 3.75
CA GLU A 51 -16.33 -3.27 3.31
C GLU A 51 -16.79 -2.38 4.48
N ASP A 52 -17.16 -2.97 5.62
CA ASP A 52 -17.48 -2.23 6.85
C ASP A 52 -16.27 -1.47 7.42
N VAL A 53 -15.04 -1.97 7.20
CA VAL A 53 -13.80 -1.28 7.58
C VAL A 53 -13.50 -0.15 6.60
N SER A 54 -13.47 -0.44 5.30
CA SER A 54 -13.24 0.54 4.23
C SER A 54 -13.51 -0.04 2.85
N ASP A 55 -13.79 0.82 1.86
CA ASP A 55 -13.86 0.44 0.45
C ASP A 55 -12.49 0.40 -0.27
N HIS A 56 -11.40 0.71 0.44
CA HIS A 56 -10.04 0.71 -0.09
C HIS A 56 -9.04 -0.01 0.84
N TYR A 57 -8.05 -0.69 0.25
CA TYR A 57 -6.89 -1.21 0.96
C TYR A 57 -5.81 -0.12 1.09
N PRO A 58 -5.15 0.01 2.25
CA PRO A 58 -4.04 0.93 2.42
C PRO A 58 -2.86 0.59 1.50
N VAL A 59 -2.26 1.60 0.88
CA VAL A 59 -0.92 1.51 0.29
C VAL A 59 0.14 1.90 1.31
N TYR A 60 1.31 1.26 1.28
CA TYR A 60 2.41 1.54 2.20
C TYR A 60 3.76 1.59 1.48
N ALA A 61 4.71 2.28 2.10
CA ALA A 61 6.13 2.27 1.76
C ALA A 61 6.96 2.28 3.05
N VAL A 62 8.03 1.49 3.09
CA VAL A 62 8.90 1.35 4.26
C VAL A 62 10.11 2.26 4.11
N PHE A 63 10.49 2.94 5.20
CA PHE A 63 11.62 3.85 5.25
C PHE A 63 12.55 3.48 6.40
N TRP A 64 13.86 3.70 6.21
CA TRP A 64 14.83 3.60 7.29
C TRP A 64 14.76 4.82 8.21
N THR A 65 14.67 4.58 9.51
CA THR A 65 14.80 5.64 10.52
C THR A 65 16.19 5.57 11.14
N GLY A 66 17.14 6.33 10.58
CA GLY A 66 18.52 6.39 11.10
C GLY A 66 19.63 5.99 10.12
N HIS A 67 19.33 5.79 8.84
CA HIS A 67 20.35 5.76 7.79
C HIS A 67 20.76 7.21 7.43
N GLY A 68 21.21 7.96 8.43
CA GLY A 68 21.82 9.27 8.24
C GLY A 68 23.25 9.06 7.77
N GLY A 69 23.47 9.25 6.48
CA GLY A 69 24.74 9.12 5.79
C GLY A 69 24.87 10.20 4.73
N ASP A 70 24.47 11.41 5.08
CA ASP A 70 24.58 12.66 4.35
C ASP A 70 24.79 13.82 5.33
#